data_AF-A0A4U0ZS84-F1
#
_entry.id   AF-A0A4U0ZS84-F1
#
_cell.length_a   1.000
_cell.length_b   1.000
_cell.length_c   1.000
_cell.angle_alpha   90.00
_cell.angle_beta   90.00
_cell.angle_gamma   90.00
#
_symmetry.space_group_name_H-M   'P 1'
#
loop_
_entity.id
_entity.type
_entity.pdbx_description
1 polymer ?
#
loop_
_entity_poly.entity_id
_entity_poly.type
_entity_poly.pdbx_seq_one_letter_code
_entity_poly.pdbx_strand_id
1 'polypeptide(L)'
;MKKIFFLVLSFGVILGLVISLGSAEMIEHTSGVEFCSSCHSMKGVARSYAEDIHGGMNKHGFKAKCADCHLPHDNVFGYVTAKAYTGAKDVLGELFWADSFDWVGNLEHRQEFTYTSGCVKCHDLSVVKYEIPKAYLAHKDFLSGKVPSCVKCHENVGHKNIKDFLVTQTKREAE
;
A
#
# COMPACT_ATOMS: atom_id res chain seq x y z
N MET A 1 -13.22 -43.87 -21.73
CA MET A 1 -12.14 -43.43 -20.81
C MET A 1 -11.39 -42.20 -21.30
N LYS A 2 -10.74 -42.22 -22.49
CA LYS A 2 -9.99 -41.05 -23.02
C LYS A 2 -10.82 -39.75 -23.14
N LYS A 3 -12.07 -39.83 -23.61
CA LYS A 3 -12.97 -38.65 -23.71
C LYS A 3 -13.31 -38.02 -22.35
N ILE A 4 -13.55 -38.85 -21.32
CA ILE A 4 -13.83 -38.38 -19.95
C ILE A 4 -12.58 -37.73 -19.36
N PHE A 5 -11.40 -38.33 -19.57
CA PHE A 5 -10.13 -37.75 -19.16
C PHE A 5 -9.91 -36.35 -19.77
N PHE A 6 -10.11 -36.20 -21.09
CA PHE A 6 -9.99 -34.89 -21.75
C PHE A 6 -11.04 -33.89 -21.26
N LEU A 7 -12.28 -34.31 -20.97
CA LEU A 7 -13.30 -33.42 -20.41
C LEU A 7 -12.92 -32.91 -19.01
N VAL A 8 -12.46 -33.80 -18.13
CA VAL A 8 -12.01 -33.44 -16.77
C VAL A 8 -10.81 -32.51 -16.83
N LEU A 9 -9.84 -32.81 -17.70
CA LEU A 9 -8.66 -31.96 -17.89
C LEU A 9 -9.04 -30.57 -18.39
N SER A 10 -9.87 -30.49 -19.43
CA SER A 10 -10.36 -29.22 -19.97
C SER A 10 -11.12 -28.41 -18.92
N PHE A 11 -11.98 -29.06 -18.13
CA PHE A 11 -12.69 -28.41 -17.04
C PHE A 11 -11.74 -27.86 -15.98
N GLY A 12 -10.73 -28.65 -15.56
CA GLY A 12 -9.73 -28.21 -14.59
C GLY A 12 -8.92 -27.00 -15.08
N VAL A 13 -8.54 -26.98 -16.37
CA VAL A 13 -7.84 -25.84 -16.98
C VAL A 13 -8.73 -24.60 -16.99
N ILE A 14 -9.99 -24.72 -17.43
CA ILE A 14 -10.92 -23.58 -17.47
C ILE A 14 -11.15 -23.04 -16.05
N LEU A 15 -11.39 -23.92 -15.08
CA LEU A 15 -11.59 -23.53 -13.69
C LEU A 15 -10.36 -22.83 -13.12
N GLY A 16 -9.16 -23.37 -13.36
CA GLY A 16 -7.91 -22.76 -12.92
C GLY A 16 -7.68 -21.37 -13.52
N LEU A 17 -7.98 -21.20 -14.81
CA LEU A 17 -7.92 -19.90 -15.48
C LEU A 17 -8.90 -18.90 -14.88
N VAL A 18 -10.16 -19.30 -14.69
CA VAL A 18 -11.19 -18.43 -14.11
C VAL A 18 -10.80 -17.99 -12.70
N ILE A 19 -10.34 -18.90 -11.86
CA ILE A 19 -9.91 -18.57 -10.49
C ILE A 19 -8.70 -17.64 -10.52
N SER A 20 -7.70 -17.92 -11.37
CA SER A 20 -6.47 -17.13 -11.42
C SER A 20 -6.72 -15.71 -11.92
N LEU A 21 -7.45 -15.57 -13.03
CA LEU A 21 -7.80 -14.27 -13.61
C LEU A 21 -8.74 -13.49 -12.68
N GLY A 22 -9.76 -14.14 -12.13
CA GLY A 22 -10.65 -13.53 -11.15
C GLY A 22 -9.90 -13.05 -9.91
N SER A 23 -8.92 -13.83 -9.42
CA SER A 23 -8.09 -13.43 -8.28
C SER A 23 -7.19 -12.23 -8.60
N ALA A 24 -6.57 -12.24 -9.78
CA ALA A 24 -5.74 -11.12 -10.23
C ALA A 24 -6.56 -9.81 -10.34
N GLU A 25 -7.75 -9.90 -10.92
CA GLU A 25 -8.67 -8.77 -11.09
C GLU A 25 -9.15 -8.23 -9.74
N MET A 26 -9.52 -9.12 -8.79
CA MET A 26 -9.87 -8.72 -7.43
C MET A 26 -8.71 -8.01 -6.72
N ILE A 27 -7.49 -8.52 -6.86
CA ILE A 27 -6.30 -7.89 -6.28
C ILE A 27 -6.13 -6.49 -6.86
N GLU A 28 -6.24 -6.34 -8.18
CA GLU A 28 -6.09 -5.06 -8.87
C GLU A 28 -7.12 -4.04 -8.40
N HIS A 29 -8.40 -4.41 -8.40
CA HIS A 29 -9.50 -3.54 -7.98
C HIS A 29 -9.41 -3.10 -6.52
N THR A 30 -8.91 -3.97 -5.64
CA THR A 30 -8.83 -3.71 -4.19
C THR A 30 -7.49 -3.09 -3.76
N SER A 31 -6.69 -2.60 -4.71
CA SER A 31 -5.35 -2.07 -4.42
C SER A 31 -5.25 -0.54 -4.54
N GLY A 32 -6.19 0.09 -5.23
CA GLY A 32 -6.22 1.53 -5.49
C GLY A 32 -6.98 2.35 -4.44
N VAL A 33 -6.84 3.68 -4.56
CA VAL A 33 -7.44 4.65 -3.63
C VAL A 33 -8.97 4.56 -3.58
N GLU A 34 -9.63 4.27 -4.70
CA GLU A 34 -11.10 4.20 -4.73
C GLU A 34 -11.65 3.12 -3.81
N PHE A 35 -11.02 1.95 -3.79
CA PHE A 35 -11.38 0.89 -2.85
C PHE A 35 -10.99 1.25 -1.43
N CYS A 36 -9.75 1.70 -1.21
CA CYS A 36 -9.29 2.02 0.16
C CYS A 36 -10.12 3.14 0.79
N SER A 37 -10.60 4.12 0.02
CA SER A 37 -11.41 5.25 0.49
C SER A 37 -12.92 4.96 0.56
N SER A 38 -13.36 3.72 0.28
CA SER A 38 -14.76 3.35 0.47
C SER A 38 -15.14 3.31 1.96
N CYS A 39 -14.15 3.07 2.81
CA CYS A 39 -14.23 3.15 4.26
C CYS A 39 -14.14 4.61 4.74
N HIS A 40 -14.92 4.99 5.75
CA HIS A 40 -14.93 6.37 6.26
C HIS A 40 -13.60 6.73 6.91
N SER A 41 -12.99 5.79 7.63
CA SER A 41 -11.71 5.99 8.31
C SER A 41 -10.58 6.42 7.36
N MET A 42 -10.65 6.01 6.10
CA MET A 42 -9.63 6.27 5.09
C MET A 42 -9.82 7.55 4.28
N LYS A 43 -10.94 8.28 4.43
CA LYS A 43 -11.23 9.47 3.60
C LYS A 43 -10.20 10.59 3.76
N GLY A 44 -9.67 10.79 4.96
CA GLY A 44 -8.64 11.77 5.29
C GLY A 44 -7.29 11.37 4.71
N VAL A 45 -6.95 10.08 4.82
CA VAL A 45 -5.77 9.47 4.21
C VAL A 45 -5.78 9.66 2.70
N ALA A 46 -6.91 9.38 2.05
CA ALA A 46 -7.11 9.54 0.61
C ALA A 46 -6.98 11.00 0.15
N ARG A 47 -7.53 11.96 0.92
CA ARG A 47 -7.39 13.40 0.62
C ARG A 47 -5.94 13.86 0.73
N SER A 48 -5.24 13.45 1.78
CA SER A 48 -3.81 13.74 1.95
C SER A 48 -2.95 13.11 0.86
N TYR A 49 -3.30 11.89 0.44
CA TYR A 49 -2.66 11.20 -0.69
C TYR A 49 -2.84 11.97 -2.00
N ALA A 50 -4.04 12.45 -2.30
CA ALA A 50 -4.32 13.19 -3.52
C ALA A 50 -3.49 14.47 -3.65
N GLU A 51 -3.01 15.04 -2.53
CA GLU A 51 -2.12 16.20 -2.51
C GLU A 51 -0.62 15.86 -2.56
N ASP A 52 -0.25 14.59 -2.46
CA ASP A 52 1.14 14.13 -2.56
C ASP A 52 1.56 13.86 -4.01
N ILE A 53 2.88 13.90 -4.24
CA ILE A 53 3.45 13.55 -5.54
C ILE A 53 3.10 12.11 -5.96
N HIS A 54 3.00 11.16 -5.03
CA HIS A 54 2.64 9.77 -5.34
C HIS A 54 1.13 9.59 -5.59
N GLY A 55 0.28 10.51 -5.10
CA GLY A 55 -1.16 10.50 -5.40
C GLY A 55 -1.57 11.29 -6.63
N GLY A 56 -0.58 11.75 -7.40
CA GLY A 56 -0.78 12.35 -8.71
C GLY A 56 -0.58 13.84 -8.76
N MET A 57 -0.17 14.48 -7.66
CA MET A 57 0.26 15.88 -7.67
C MET A 57 1.70 16.01 -8.17
N ASN A 58 2.00 15.37 -9.31
CA ASN A 58 3.30 15.36 -9.96
C ASN A 58 3.18 15.77 -11.44
N LYS A 59 4.31 16.17 -12.03
CA LYS A 59 4.42 16.59 -13.43
C LYS A 59 4.57 15.45 -14.44
N HIS A 60 4.47 14.20 -13.99
CA HIS A 60 4.83 12.99 -14.74
C HIS A 60 3.63 12.10 -15.09
N GLY A 61 2.43 12.41 -14.59
CA GLY A 61 1.19 11.74 -15.00
C GLY A 61 1.02 10.31 -14.47
N PHE A 62 1.71 9.94 -13.39
CA PHE A 62 1.55 8.64 -12.74
C PHE A 62 0.97 8.79 -11.34
N LYS A 63 0.37 7.70 -10.81
CA LYS A 63 -0.06 7.57 -9.42
C LYS A 63 0.33 6.19 -8.91
N ALA A 64 0.90 6.12 -7.72
CA ALA A 64 1.12 4.85 -7.02
C ALA A 64 -0.19 4.40 -6.39
N LYS A 65 -0.51 3.12 -6.43
CA LYS A 65 -1.65 2.55 -5.68
C LYS A 65 -1.33 2.49 -4.20
N CYS A 66 -2.36 2.42 -3.35
CA CYS A 66 -2.19 2.26 -1.92
C CYS A 66 -1.36 1.00 -1.60
N ALA A 67 -1.69 -0.11 -2.26
CA ALA A 67 -0.98 -1.39 -2.13
C ALA A 67 0.47 -1.37 -2.63
N ASP A 68 0.87 -0.40 -3.47
CA ASP A 68 2.26 -0.30 -3.93
C ASP A 68 3.20 0.04 -2.77
N CYS A 69 2.71 0.77 -1.76
CA CYS A 69 3.47 1.14 -0.56
C CYS A 69 3.07 0.33 0.68
N HIS A 70 1.78 -0.03 0.80
CA HIS A 70 1.21 -0.65 2.00
C HIS A 70 1.15 -2.19 1.98
N LEU A 71 1.81 -2.83 1.02
CA LEU A 71 2.00 -4.28 0.99
C LEU A 71 3.45 -4.67 0.65
N PRO A 72 3.94 -5.84 1.11
CA PRO A 72 5.26 -6.33 0.77
C PRO A 72 5.34 -6.79 -0.69
N HIS A 73 6.44 -6.52 -1.36
CA HIS A 73 6.68 -6.87 -2.78
C HIS A 73 7.80 -7.89 -2.96
N ASP A 74 8.18 -8.62 -1.91
CA ASP A 74 9.28 -9.60 -1.96
C ASP A 74 8.94 -10.83 -2.84
N ASN A 75 7.68 -11.28 -2.80
CA ASN A 75 7.15 -12.34 -3.64
C ASN A 75 5.61 -12.35 -3.62
N VAL A 76 5.01 -13.08 -4.57
CA VAL A 76 3.54 -13.15 -4.74
C VAL A 76 2.85 -13.74 -3.51
N PHE A 77 3.42 -14.77 -2.89
CA PHE A 77 2.81 -15.40 -1.72
C PHE A 77 2.75 -14.43 -0.54
N GLY A 78 3.86 -13.76 -0.22
CA GLY A 78 3.92 -12.74 0.82
C GLY A 78 2.96 -11.58 0.57
N TYR A 79 2.88 -11.09 -0.67
CA TYR A 79 1.93 -10.04 -1.05
C TYR A 79 0.48 -10.45 -0.80
N VAL A 80 0.07 -11.63 -1.29
CA VAL A 80 -1.32 -12.12 -1.17
C VAL A 80 -1.67 -12.42 0.28
N THR A 81 -0.77 -13.05 1.04
CA THR A 81 -0.98 -13.32 2.47
C THR A 81 -1.11 -12.02 3.26
N ALA A 82 -0.23 -11.04 3.03
CA ALA A 82 -0.31 -9.74 3.69
C ALA A 82 -1.63 -9.04 3.34
N LYS A 83 -2.01 -8.99 2.05
CA LYS A 83 -3.27 -8.37 1.61
C LYS A 83 -4.49 -8.99 2.26
N ALA A 84 -4.55 -10.32 2.35
CA ALA A 84 -5.63 -11.02 3.01
C ALA A 84 -5.68 -10.71 4.51
N TYR A 85 -4.52 -10.75 5.18
CA TYR A 85 -4.42 -10.49 6.62
C TYR A 85 -4.76 -9.04 6.98
N THR A 86 -4.12 -8.06 6.33
CA THR A 86 -4.36 -6.64 6.61
C THR A 86 -5.76 -6.24 6.20
N GLY A 87 -6.25 -6.69 5.03
CA GLY A 87 -7.62 -6.42 4.60
C GLY A 87 -8.67 -6.95 5.58
N ALA A 88 -8.50 -8.16 6.13
CA ALA A 88 -9.40 -8.69 7.15
C ALA A 88 -9.33 -7.89 8.46
N LYS A 89 -8.13 -7.49 8.89
CA LYS A 89 -7.92 -6.64 10.06
C LYS A 89 -8.58 -5.27 9.89
N ASP A 90 -8.44 -4.66 8.72
CA ASP A 90 -8.97 -3.34 8.40
C ASP A 90 -10.50 -3.36 8.34
N VAL A 91 -11.12 -4.39 7.75
CA VAL A 91 -12.58 -4.57 7.76
C VAL A 91 -13.11 -4.71 9.18
N LEU A 92 -12.47 -5.54 10.01
CA LEU A 92 -12.87 -5.66 11.42
C LEU A 92 -12.68 -4.33 12.17
N GLY A 93 -11.60 -3.61 11.89
CA GLY A 93 -11.34 -2.31 12.50
C GLY A 93 -12.38 -1.27 12.13
N GLU A 94 -12.73 -1.20 10.85
CA GLU A 94 -13.78 -0.32 10.36
C GLU A 94 -15.12 -0.57 11.06
N LEU A 95 -15.46 -1.85 11.30
CA LEU A 95 -16.74 -2.23 11.90
C LEU A 95 -16.83 -1.96 13.41
N PHE A 96 -15.71 -1.99 14.13
CA PHE A 96 -15.74 -2.07 15.60
C PHE A 96 -14.98 -0.97 16.33
N TRP A 97 -13.91 -0.40 15.76
CA TRP A 97 -13.03 0.51 16.52
C TRP A 97 -12.38 1.63 15.71
N ALA A 98 -12.70 1.81 14.43
CA ALA A 98 -12.09 2.87 13.61
C ALA A 98 -12.32 4.28 14.17
N ASP A 99 -13.48 4.55 14.76
CA ASP A 99 -13.85 5.86 15.30
C ASP A 99 -13.11 6.21 16.61
N SER A 100 -12.67 5.19 17.35
CA SER A 100 -11.94 5.34 18.62
C SER A 100 -10.43 5.09 18.48
N PHE A 101 -9.96 4.72 17.28
CA PHE A 101 -8.56 4.46 17.01
C PHE A 101 -7.75 5.75 16.97
N ASP A 102 -6.58 5.76 17.63
CA ASP A 102 -5.65 6.89 17.58
C ASP A 102 -4.85 6.90 16.27
N TRP A 103 -5.49 7.41 15.21
CA TRP A 103 -4.89 7.53 13.89
C TRP A 103 -3.64 8.41 13.87
N VAL A 104 -3.59 9.44 14.72
CA VAL A 104 -2.46 10.39 14.75
C VAL A 104 -1.26 9.76 15.46
N GLY A 105 -1.47 9.10 16.60
CA GLY A 105 -0.40 8.36 17.30
C GLY A 105 0.11 7.18 16.46
N ASN A 106 -0.76 6.56 15.65
CA ASN A 106 -0.34 5.47 14.77
C ASN A 106 0.68 5.89 13.69
N LEU A 107 0.83 7.18 13.39
CA LEU A 107 1.86 7.68 12.45
C LEU A 107 3.30 7.40 12.91
N GLU A 108 3.53 7.20 14.22
CA GLU A 108 4.83 6.79 14.76
C GLU A 108 5.19 5.35 14.37
N HIS A 109 4.18 4.51 14.14
CA HIS A 109 4.30 3.09 13.77
C HIS A 109 4.30 2.86 12.25
N ARG A 110 4.50 3.89 11.44
CA ARG A 110 4.48 3.84 9.96
C ARG A 110 5.37 2.78 9.31
N GLN A 111 6.43 2.35 9.99
CA GLN A 111 7.31 1.28 9.53
C GLN A 111 6.63 -0.10 9.52
N GLU A 112 5.55 -0.28 10.28
CA GLU A 112 4.81 -1.55 10.38
C GLU A 112 3.80 -1.73 9.24
N PHE A 113 3.35 -0.63 8.63
CA PHE A 113 2.35 -0.66 7.57
C PHE A 113 2.83 -0.07 6.24
N THR A 114 4.07 0.43 6.16
CA THR A 114 4.67 0.92 4.91
C THR A 114 5.94 0.16 4.59
N TYR A 115 5.95 -0.52 3.45
CA TYR A 115 6.95 -1.53 3.13
C TYR A 115 8.03 -0.97 2.22
N THR A 116 9.29 -1.11 2.67
CA THR A 116 10.46 -0.70 1.90
C THR A 116 10.57 -1.43 0.56
N SER A 117 10.13 -2.68 0.49
CA SER A 117 10.04 -3.45 -0.76
C SER A 117 9.21 -2.74 -1.84
N GLY A 118 8.17 -1.99 -1.43
CA GLY A 118 7.36 -1.18 -2.34
C GLY A 118 8.12 0.03 -2.87
N CYS A 119 8.85 0.72 -2.00
CA CYS A 119 9.68 1.87 -2.38
C CYS A 119 10.72 1.47 -3.44
N VAL A 120 11.49 0.41 -3.19
CA VAL A 120 12.61 0.00 -4.07
C VAL A 120 12.16 -0.66 -5.37
N LYS A 121 10.86 -0.99 -5.52
CA LYS A 121 10.28 -1.46 -6.78
C LYS A 121 10.25 -0.34 -7.84
N CYS A 122 10.13 0.91 -7.40
CA CYS A 122 10.09 2.10 -8.26
C CYS A 122 11.33 2.99 -8.10
N HIS A 123 11.90 3.06 -6.90
CA HIS A 123 13.08 3.86 -6.57
C HIS A 123 14.34 3.01 -6.59
N ASP A 124 14.94 2.87 -7.76
CA ASP A 124 16.22 2.19 -7.92
C ASP A 124 17.37 3.08 -7.39
N LEU A 125 17.86 2.73 -6.20
CA LEU A 125 18.94 3.45 -5.52
C LEU A 125 20.29 3.39 -6.27
N SER A 126 20.45 2.47 -7.23
CA SER A 126 21.69 2.36 -8.02
C SER A 126 21.82 3.46 -9.08
N VAL A 127 20.70 4.05 -9.49
CA VAL A 127 20.66 5.10 -10.53
C VAL A 127 20.32 6.49 -9.99
N VAL A 128 19.96 6.59 -8.70
CA VAL A 128 19.71 7.88 -8.05
C VAL A 128 20.96 8.75 -8.10
N LYS A 129 20.82 9.95 -8.68
CA LYS A 129 21.83 11.00 -8.61
C LYS A 129 21.58 11.87 -7.39
N TYR A 130 22.57 11.95 -6.52
CA TYR A 130 22.49 12.72 -5.29
C TYR A 130 23.01 14.13 -5.51
N GLU A 131 22.12 15.12 -5.42
CA GLU A 131 22.52 16.53 -5.48
C GLU A 131 23.08 17.03 -4.12
N ILE A 132 22.67 16.38 -3.03
CA ILE A 132 23.03 16.76 -1.66
C ILE A 132 23.89 15.64 -1.04
N PRO A 133 25.14 15.92 -0.59
CA PRO A 133 26.01 14.90 0.01
C PRO A 133 25.40 14.18 1.22
N LYS A 134 24.59 14.88 2.02
CA LYS A 134 23.89 14.27 3.17
C LYS A 134 22.89 13.20 2.73
N ALA A 135 22.21 13.38 1.60
CA ALA A 135 21.27 12.38 1.08
C ALA A 135 22.01 11.11 0.62
N TYR A 136 23.17 11.27 -0.02
CA TYR A 136 24.03 10.14 -0.38
C TYR A 136 24.46 9.33 0.84
N LEU A 137 24.93 10.01 1.90
CA LEU A 137 25.33 9.33 3.14
C LEU A 137 24.16 8.59 3.80
N ALA A 138 22.97 9.20 3.85
CA ALA A 138 21.79 8.57 4.43
C ALA A 138 21.37 7.31 3.65
N HIS A 139 21.34 7.35 2.32
CA HIS A 139 21.03 6.17 1.51
C HIS A 139 22.14 5.11 1.56
N LYS A 140 23.40 5.52 1.72
CA LYS A 140 24.50 4.57 1.98
C LYS A 140 24.30 3.82 3.30
N ASP A 141 23.87 4.51 4.36
CA ASP A 141 23.58 3.87 5.64
C ASP A 141 22.40 2.89 5.53
N PHE A 142 21.35 3.24 4.77
CA PHE A 142 20.27 2.32 4.41
C PHE A 142 20.78 1.08 3.67
N LEU A 143 21.56 1.25 2.59
CA LEU A 143 22.14 0.14 1.83
C LEU A 143 23.07 -0.76 2.65
N SER A 144 23.69 -0.20 3.70
CA SER A 144 24.51 -0.97 4.65
C SER A 144 23.72 -1.69 5.75
N GLY A 145 22.38 -1.53 5.77
CA GLY A 145 21.50 -2.14 6.76
C GLY A 145 21.41 -1.40 8.11
N LYS A 146 22.04 -0.23 8.26
CA LYS A 146 21.95 0.57 9.51
C LYS A 146 20.60 1.25 9.67
N VAL A 147 19.92 1.53 8.56
CA VAL A 147 18.58 2.11 8.53
C VAL A 147 17.63 1.07 7.93
N PRO A 148 16.61 0.61 8.66
CA PRO A 148 15.80 -0.53 8.20
C PRO A 148 14.67 -0.14 7.24
N SER A 149 14.31 1.14 7.15
CA SER A 149 13.13 1.56 6.40
C SER A 149 13.25 2.97 5.82
N CYS A 150 12.73 3.15 4.60
CA CYS A 150 12.67 4.45 3.93
C CYS A 150 11.86 5.48 4.74
N VAL A 151 10.74 5.05 5.34
CA VAL A 151 9.84 5.93 6.09
C VAL A 151 10.39 6.31 7.48
N LYS A 152 11.57 5.81 7.86
CA LYS A 152 12.29 6.33 9.03
C LYS A 152 12.73 7.78 8.82
N CYS A 153 13.10 8.16 7.59
CA CYS A 153 13.47 9.53 7.23
C CYS A 153 12.40 10.22 6.38
N HIS A 154 11.71 9.48 5.51
CA HIS A 154 10.65 9.99 4.64
C HIS A 154 9.28 9.84 5.30
N GLU A 155 9.07 10.53 6.42
CA GLU A 155 7.96 10.25 7.35
C GLU A 155 6.56 10.45 6.75
N ASN A 156 6.41 11.43 5.86
CA ASN A 156 5.12 11.80 5.25
C ASN A 156 5.03 11.40 3.77
N VAL A 157 5.90 10.50 3.29
CA VAL A 157 5.86 10.09 1.87
C VAL A 157 4.51 9.48 1.53
N GLY A 158 3.94 9.91 0.40
CA GLY A 158 2.63 9.43 -0.05
C GLY A 158 1.44 10.17 0.54
N HIS A 159 1.64 11.02 1.56
CA HIS A 159 0.55 11.72 2.25
C HIS A 159 0.97 13.12 2.71
N LYS A 160 0.57 14.15 1.96
CA LYS A 160 0.88 15.55 2.31
C LYS A 160 0.04 16.02 3.49
N ASN A 161 0.69 16.53 4.54
CA ASN A 161 0.04 17.06 5.76
C ASN A 161 -0.94 16.07 6.42
N ILE A 162 -0.64 14.77 6.40
CA ILE A 162 -1.56 13.71 6.84
C ILE A 162 -2.22 13.96 8.20
N LYS A 163 -1.44 14.46 9.16
CA LYS A 163 -1.91 14.77 10.52
C LYS A 163 -3.10 15.73 10.51
N ASP A 164 -3.07 16.77 9.67
CA ASP A 164 -4.14 17.76 9.59
C ASP A 164 -5.42 17.15 9.02
N PHE A 165 -5.29 16.26 8.03
CA PHE A 165 -6.41 15.54 7.44
C PHE A 165 -7.07 14.56 8.39
N LEU A 166 -6.27 13.87 9.23
CA LEU A 166 -6.76 12.96 10.26
C LEU A 166 -7.51 13.73 11.36
N VAL A 167 -6.91 14.79 11.92
CA VAL A 167 -7.56 15.62 12.95
C VAL A 167 -8.86 16.24 12.46
N THR A 168 -8.89 16.74 11.23
CA THR A 168 -10.08 17.37 10.64
C THR A 168 -11.17 16.35 10.30
N GLN A 169 -10.80 15.09 10.07
CA GLN A 169 -11.78 14.01 9.91
C GLN A 169 -12.43 13.67 11.25
N THR A 170 -11.64 13.39 12.28
CA THR A 170 -12.15 13.06 13.63
C THR A 170 -13.11 14.12 14.16
N LYS A 171 -12.83 15.41 13.91
CA LYS A 171 -13.74 16.50 14.30
C LYS A 171 -15.10 16.44 13.59
N ARG A 172 -15.12 16.10 12.30
CA ARG A 172 -16.36 16.00 11.51
C ARG A 172 -17.19 14.76 11.84
N GLU A 173 -16.56 13.71 12.35
CA GLU A 173 -17.26 12.49 12.79
C GLU A 173 -17.86 12.65 14.20
N ALA A 174 -17.38 13.61 14.98
CA ALA A 174 -17.88 13.92 16.33
C ALA A 174 -19.04 14.93 16.36
N GLU A 175 -19.37 15.55 15.22
CA GLU A 175 -20.47 16.51 15.02
C GLU A 175 -21.71 15.82 14.43
#